data_AF-A0A949GW53-F1
#
_entry.id   AF-A0A949GW53-F1
#
_cell.length_a   1.000
_cell.length_b   1.000
_cell.length_c   1.000
_cell.angle_alpha   90.00
_cell.angle_beta   90.00
_cell.angle_gamma   90.00
#
_symmetry.space_group_name_H-M   'P 1'
#
loop_
_entity.id
_entity.type
_entity.pdbx_description
1 polymer ?
#
loop_
_entity_poly.entity_id
_entity_poly.type
_entity_poly.pdbx_seq_one_letter_code
_entity_poly.pdbx_strand_id
1 'polypeptide(L)'
;AGVNNIVLDSTDAYKAMMRNLAFTLSLYSGQMCTTSQAIFVPAGGIQTDEGPKSFDEVCTDLAKAIEGFLSKPEVACAVLGAMQSADTVKRIEQANSGAYGRVVLKSGPLQNPEFPKADVRTPVLIACDAADEAAYMEERFGPISFVVKTANTAASIALSERVTSTHGALTAGVYSTDAKVIDAMTAATWRSKVALSINLTGGVFVNQSAAFSDFHGTGGNPAANASYADSAFVANRFRVVQRRYHA
;
A
#
# COMPACT_ATOMS: atom_id res chain seq x y z
N ALA A 1 9.79 -3.77 8.93
CA ALA A 1 8.98 -2.83 8.13
C ALA A 1 9.20 -3.16 6.66
N GLY A 2 8.36 -2.66 5.75
CA GLY A 2 8.49 -2.90 4.32
C GLY A 2 7.78 -1.82 3.52
N VAL A 3 7.96 -1.85 2.21
CA VAL A 3 7.37 -0.89 1.27
C VAL A 3 6.31 -1.59 0.44
N ASN A 4 5.09 -1.59 0.97
CA ASN A 4 3.93 -2.10 0.25
C ASN A 4 3.66 -1.23 -0.97
N ASN A 5 3.34 -1.87 -2.09
CA ASN A 5 3.28 -1.17 -3.36
C ASN A 5 2.18 -1.69 -4.29
N ILE A 6 1.77 -0.85 -5.23
CA ILE A 6 0.77 -1.16 -6.24
C ILE A 6 1.30 -0.73 -7.61
N VAL A 7 1.15 -1.58 -8.61
CA VAL A 7 1.39 -1.23 -10.02
C VAL A 7 0.07 -0.90 -10.71
N LEU A 8 -0.05 0.28 -11.31
CA LEU A 8 -1.18 0.64 -12.18
C LEU A 8 -0.73 0.56 -13.63
N ASP A 9 -1.32 -0.36 -14.39
CA ASP A 9 -1.11 -0.51 -15.82
C ASP A 9 -2.35 -0.08 -16.61
N SER A 10 -3.52 -0.62 -16.23
CA SER A 10 -4.80 -0.37 -16.89
C SER A 10 -5.97 -0.83 -16.01
N THR A 11 -7.19 -0.42 -16.34
CA THR A 11 -8.38 -0.86 -15.61
C THR A 11 -9.64 -0.78 -16.49
N ASP A 12 -10.62 -1.61 -16.22
CA ASP A 12 -11.97 -1.55 -16.80
C ASP A 12 -13.00 -0.93 -15.85
N ALA A 13 -12.56 -0.41 -14.70
CA ALA A 13 -13.42 0.16 -13.68
C ALA A 13 -12.72 1.30 -12.92
N TYR A 14 -12.31 2.35 -13.63
CA TYR A 14 -11.46 3.44 -13.13
C TYR A 14 -12.00 4.10 -11.85
N LYS A 15 -13.28 4.47 -11.85
CA LYS A 15 -13.93 5.05 -10.66
C LYS A 15 -13.91 4.09 -9.46
N ALA A 16 -14.07 2.79 -9.70
CA ALA A 16 -14.06 1.79 -8.64
C ALA A 16 -12.66 1.56 -8.08
N MET A 17 -11.65 1.49 -8.95
CA MET A 17 -10.23 1.48 -8.58
C MET A 17 -9.88 2.70 -7.71
N MET A 18 -10.23 3.91 -8.14
CA MET A 18 -9.95 5.14 -7.36
C MET A 18 -10.60 5.14 -5.98
N ARG A 19 -11.84 4.65 -5.86
CA ARG A 19 -12.50 4.49 -4.55
C ARG A 19 -11.79 3.45 -3.67
N ASN A 20 -11.36 2.33 -4.25
CA ASN A 20 -10.65 1.29 -3.51
C ASN A 20 -9.29 1.77 -3.00
N LEU A 21 -8.53 2.49 -3.84
CA LEU A 21 -7.28 3.12 -3.45
C LEU A 21 -7.50 4.21 -2.39
N ALA A 22 -8.50 5.08 -2.55
CA ALA A 22 -8.81 6.11 -1.56
C ALA A 22 -9.10 5.51 -0.17
N PHE A 23 -9.87 4.41 -0.11
CA PHE A 23 -10.11 3.69 1.14
C PHE A 23 -8.81 3.06 1.67
N THR A 24 -8.06 2.36 0.82
CA THR A 24 -6.78 1.71 1.17
C THR A 24 -5.82 2.68 1.87
N LEU A 25 -5.69 3.90 1.34
CA LEU A 25 -4.77 4.92 1.86
C LEU A 25 -5.33 5.67 3.08
N SER A 26 -6.65 5.64 3.27
CA SER A 26 -7.31 6.32 4.40
C SER A 26 -7.51 5.42 5.62
N LEU A 27 -7.58 4.10 5.44
CA LEU A 27 -7.89 3.17 6.52
C LEU A 27 -6.84 3.27 7.64
N TYR A 28 -7.33 3.58 8.84
CA TYR A 28 -6.52 3.84 10.03
C TYR A 28 -5.39 4.86 9.80
N SER A 29 -5.63 5.84 8.93
CA SER A 29 -4.65 6.85 8.52
C SER A 29 -3.33 6.22 8.04
N GLY A 30 -3.42 5.14 7.27
CA GLY A 30 -2.24 4.46 6.73
C GLY A 30 -1.30 3.85 7.78
N GLN A 31 -1.73 3.75 9.05
CA GLN A 31 -0.91 3.19 10.14
C GLN A 31 -1.00 1.65 10.22
N MET A 32 -1.52 0.99 9.18
CA MET A 32 -1.49 -0.46 9.07
C MET A 32 -0.20 -0.90 8.38
N CYS A 33 0.38 -2.01 8.85
CA CYS A 33 1.57 -2.59 8.24
C CYS A 33 1.37 -3.05 6.78
N THR A 34 0.11 -3.20 6.34
CA THR A 34 -0.30 -3.63 4.99
C THR A 34 -0.76 -2.48 4.09
N THR A 35 -0.82 -1.24 4.59
CA THR A 35 -1.18 -0.08 3.77
C THR A 35 -0.15 0.13 2.67
N SER A 36 -0.61 0.30 1.43
CA SER A 36 0.22 0.64 0.29
C SER A 36 0.84 2.03 0.44
N GLN A 37 2.15 2.12 0.25
CA GLN A 37 2.88 3.38 0.31
C GLN A 37 3.22 3.90 -1.09
N ALA A 38 3.67 3.03 -2.00
CA ALA A 38 4.12 3.41 -3.33
C ALA A 38 3.18 2.88 -4.43
N ILE A 39 2.67 3.78 -5.27
CA ILE A 39 1.81 3.47 -6.42
C ILE A 39 2.60 3.79 -7.69
N PHE A 40 3.06 2.75 -8.40
CA PHE A 40 3.85 2.89 -9.62
C PHE A 40 2.94 3.08 -10.83
N VAL A 41 3.10 4.21 -11.52
CA VAL A 41 2.28 4.59 -12.67
C VAL A 41 3.19 4.95 -13.86
N PRO A 42 2.99 4.36 -15.05
CA PRO A 42 3.70 4.73 -16.26
C PRO A 42 3.62 6.22 -16.59
N ALA A 43 4.71 6.79 -17.09
CA ALA A 43 4.78 8.19 -17.52
C ALA A 43 3.79 8.49 -18.65
N GLY A 44 3.53 7.50 -19.52
CA GLY A 44 2.52 7.58 -20.57
C GLY A 44 1.07 7.50 -20.08
N GLY A 45 0.84 7.32 -18.77
CA GLY A 45 -0.49 7.10 -18.20
C GLY A 45 -0.97 5.66 -18.31
N ILE A 46 -2.27 5.46 -18.12
CA ILE A 46 -2.93 4.15 -18.13
C ILE A 46 -4.16 4.15 -19.05
N GLN A 47 -4.52 2.98 -19.57
CA GLN A 47 -5.78 2.80 -20.30
C GLN A 47 -6.93 2.51 -19.34
N THR A 48 -8.10 3.11 -19.58
CA THR A 48 -9.27 2.95 -18.71
C THR A 48 -10.57 2.77 -19.51
N ASP A 49 -11.64 2.35 -18.82
CA ASP A 49 -13.02 2.34 -19.33
C ASP A 49 -13.57 3.74 -19.65
N GLU A 50 -12.95 4.81 -19.14
CA GLU A 50 -13.28 6.21 -19.43
C GLU A 50 -12.33 6.84 -20.47
N GLY A 51 -11.52 6.03 -21.15
CA GLY A 51 -10.45 6.46 -22.06
C GLY A 51 -9.08 6.55 -21.39
N PRO A 52 -8.02 6.94 -22.13
CA PRO A 52 -6.68 7.06 -21.56
C PRO A 52 -6.63 8.14 -20.48
N LYS A 53 -5.88 7.88 -19.41
CA LYS A 53 -5.60 8.83 -18.32
C LYS A 53 -4.10 9.04 -18.21
N SER A 54 -3.65 10.29 -18.34
CA SER A 54 -2.26 10.66 -18.12
C SER A 54 -1.84 10.45 -16.66
N PHE A 55 -0.53 10.41 -16.41
CA PHE A 55 0.03 10.32 -15.06
C PHE A 55 -0.53 11.41 -14.12
N ASP A 56 -0.61 12.66 -14.59
CA ASP A 56 -1.09 13.78 -13.77
C ASP A 56 -2.59 13.72 -13.51
N GLU A 57 -3.38 13.18 -14.45
CA GLU A 57 -4.81 12.89 -14.23
C GLU A 57 -5.00 11.80 -13.17
N VAL A 58 -4.23 10.71 -13.22
CA VAL A 58 -4.26 9.65 -12.19
C VAL A 58 -3.94 10.23 -10.81
N CYS A 59 -2.90 11.06 -10.70
CA CYS A 59 -2.56 11.74 -9.44
C CYS A 59 -3.71 12.61 -8.93
N THR A 60 -4.26 13.44 -9.81
CA THR A 60 -5.32 14.40 -9.47
C THR A 60 -6.62 13.69 -9.08
N ASP A 61 -6.99 12.65 -9.82
CA ASP A 61 -8.22 11.89 -9.57
C ASP A 61 -8.11 11.07 -8.29
N LEU A 62 -6.95 10.51 -7.97
CA LEU A 62 -6.73 9.83 -6.70
C LEU A 62 -6.82 10.80 -5.51
N ALA A 63 -6.23 11.99 -5.63
CA ALA A 63 -6.36 13.03 -4.60
C ALA A 63 -7.84 13.42 -4.37
N LYS A 64 -8.59 13.66 -5.45
CA LYS A 64 -10.04 13.94 -5.38
C LYS A 64 -10.84 12.78 -4.80
N ALA A 65 -10.45 11.54 -5.09
CA ALA A 65 -11.10 10.36 -4.53
C ALA A 65 -10.91 10.27 -3.01
N ILE A 66 -9.71 10.58 -2.50
CA ILE A 66 -9.42 10.66 -1.07
C ILE A 66 -10.22 11.79 -0.41
N GLU A 67 -10.19 13.01 -0.98
CA GLU A 67 -10.95 14.15 -0.46
C GLU A 67 -12.45 13.87 -0.43
N GLY A 68 -13.00 13.33 -1.52
CA GLY A 68 -14.41 12.98 -1.62
C GLY A 68 -14.81 11.92 -0.61
N PHE A 69 -13.97 10.89 -0.43
CA PHE A 69 -14.19 9.83 0.56
C PHE A 69 -14.20 10.37 2.00
N LEU A 70 -13.36 11.36 2.30
CA LEU A 70 -13.22 11.97 3.63
C LEU A 70 -14.04 13.25 3.83
N SER A 71 -14.95 13.57 2.90
CA SER A 71 -15.69 14.84 2.89
C SER A 71 -16.68 15.01 4.06
N LYS A 72 -17.12 13.91 4.68
CA LYS A 72 -18.02 13.91 5.85
C LYS A 72 -17.21 13.64 7.13
N PRO A 73 -17.03 14.61 8.04
CA PRO A 73 -16.17 14.47 9.21
C PRO A 73 -16.48 13.24 10.09
N GLU A 74 -17.76 12.91 10.27
CA GLU A 74 -18.18 11.75 11.06
C GLU A 74 -17.72 10.42 10.43
N VAL A 75 -17.83 10.28 9.11
CA VAL A 75 -17.36 9.11 8.37
C VAL A 75 -15.83 9.09 8.32
N ALA A 76 -15.21 10.25 8.09
CA ALA A 76 -13.76 10.40 8.02
C ALA A 76 -13.10 10.01 9.35
N CYS A 77 -13.61 10.50 10.49
CA CYS A 77 -13.10 10.15 11.82
C CYS A 77 -13.15 8.64 12.08
N ALA A 78 -14.25 7.98 11.71
CA ALA A 78 -14.42 6.55 11.92
C ALA A 78 -13.42 5.71 11.10
N VAL A 79 -13.06 6.17 9.89
CA VAL A 79 -12.12 5.44 9.01
C VAL A 79 -10.67 5.76 9.34
N LEU A 80 -10.35 7.03 9.57
CA LEU A 80 -8.98 7.51 9.82
C LEU A 80 -8.46 7.07 11.19
N GLY A 81 -9.32 7.01 12.21
CA GLY A 81 -8.87 6.88 13.59
C GLY A 81 -8.07 8.12 14.05
N ALA A 82 -7.10 7.92 14.94
CA ALA A 82 -6.23 8.99 15.45
C ALA A 82 -4.75 8.65 15.19
N MET A 83 -3.91 9.69 15.15
CA MET A 83 -2.45 9.55 15.07
C MET A 83 -1.93 8.86 16.33
N GLN A 84 -1.16 7.80 16.14
CA GLN A 84 -0.66 6.98 17.24
C GLN A 84 0.44 7.70 18.05
N SER A 85 1.20 8.59 17.43
CA SER A 85 2.29 9.33 18.09
C SER A 85 2.54 10.71 17.47
N ALA A 86 3.19 11.59 18.24
CA ALA A 86 3.66 12.89 17.75
C ALA A 86 4.72 12.78 16.64
N ASP A 87 5.47 11.67 16.58
CA ASP A 87 6.46 11.48 15.52
C ASP A 87 5.80 11.19 14.17
N THR A 88 4.63 10.53 14.15
CA THR A 88 3.82 10.40 12.93
C THR A 88 3.42 11.79 12.41
N VAL A 89 3.00 12.69 13.29
CA VAL A 89 2.65 14.08 12.92
C VAL A 89 3.85 14.81 12.33
N LYS A 90 5.04 14.69 12.93
CA LYS A 90 6.27 15.31 12.36
C LYS A 90 6.60 14.78 10.96
N ARG A 91 6.44 13.48 10.72
CA ARG A 91 6.63 12.88 9.38
C ARG A 91 5.65 13.44 8.36
N ILE A 92 4.38 13.63 8.75
CA ILE A 92 3.36 14.26 7.91
C ILE A 92 3.75 15.69 7.57
N GLU A 93 4.22 16.50 8.54
CA GLU A 93 4.64 17.87 8.27
C GLU A 93 5.86 17.94 7.32
N GLN A 94 6.82 17.01 7.47
CA GLN A 94 7.93 16.89 6.54
C GLN A 94 7.44 16.55 5.13
N ALA A 95 6.51 15.60 5.00
CA ALA A 95 5.90 15.23 3.72
C ALA A 95 5.13 16.39 3.08
N ASN A 96 4.35 17.12 3.88
CA ASN A 96 3.61 18.32 3.49
C ASN A 96 4.53 19.47 3.02
N SER A 97 5.79 19.51 3.46
CA SER A 97 6.74 20.55 3.04
C SER A 97 7.23 20.42 1.60
N GLY A 98 6.95 19.28 0.94
CA GLY A 98 7.48 18.96 -0.39
C GLY A 98 8.87 18.33 -0.37
N ALA A 99 9.38 17.93 0.80
CA ALA A 99 10.69 17.31 0.97
C ALA A 99 10.88 16.01 0.14
N TYR A 100 9.80 15.36 -0.27
CA TYR A 100 9.82 14.09 -0.98
C TYR A 100 9.26 14.17 -2.41
N GLY A 101 8.98 15.36 -2.93
CA GLY A 101 8.42 15.56 -4.27
C GLY A 101 7.24 16.52 -4.29
N ARG A 102 6.47 16.49 -5.39
CA ARG A 102 5.32 17.37 -5.61
C ARG A 102 4.14 16.91 -4.75
N VAL A 103 3.74 17.71 -3.77
CA VAL A 103 2.52 17.44 -2.98
C VAL A 103 1.29 17.59 -3.86
N VAL A 104 0.56 16.49 -4.09
CA VAL A 104 -0.69 16.42 -4.87
C VAL A 104 -1.90 16.61 -3.96
N LEU A 105 -1.87 16.01 -2.78
CA LEU A 105 -2.85 16.21 -1.72
C LEU A 105 -2.11 16.54 -0.43
N LYS A 106 -2.41 17.69 0.16
CA LYS A 106 -1.81 18.10 1.44
C LYS A 106 -2.61 17.51 2.60
N SER A 107 -1.94 16.87 3.56
CA SER A 107 -2.58 16.43 4.80
C SER A 107 -2.98 17.62 5.66
N GLY A 108 -4.12 17.51 6.34
CA GLY A 108 -4.61 18.50 7.30
C GLY A 108 -5.27 17.87 8.52
N PRO A 109 -5.40 18.63 9.63
CA PRO A 109 -6.15 18.19 10.79
C PRO A 109 -7.65 18.11 10.49
N LEU A 110 -8.33 17.14 11.11
CA LEU A 110 -9.77 17.01 11.09
C LEU A 110 -10.32 17.03 12.52
N GLN A 111 -11.36 17.82 12.76
CA GLN A 111 -11.98 17.89 14.09
C GLN A 111 -12.87 16.67 14.32
N ASN A 112 -12.64 15.95 15.43
CA ASN A 112 -13.55 14.91 15.89
C ASN A 112 -14.56 15.52 16.89
N PRO A 113 -15.87 15.55 16.59
CA PRO A 113 -16.88 16.14 17.47
C PRO A 113 -17.04 15.40 18.80
N GLU A 114 -16.87 14.09 18.81
CA GLU A 114 -17.00 13.25 20.01
C GLU A 114 -15.74 13.31 20.89
N PHE A 115 -14.58 13.47 20.27
CA PHE A 115 -13.28 13.54 20.94
C PHE A 115 -12.48 14.78 20.52
N PRO A 116 -12.79 15.98 21.08
CA PRO A 116 -12.17 17.23 20.64
C PRO A 116 -10.64 17.32 20.83
N LYS A 117 -10.05 16.40 21.61
CA LYS A 117 -8.59 16.30 21.84
C LYS A 117 -7.91 15.24 20.96
N ALA A 118 -8.66 14.51 20.13
CA ALA A 118 -8.09 13.52 19.23
C ALA A 118 -7.29 14.21 18.12
N ASP A 119 -6.08 13.72 17.85
CA ASP A 119 -5.30 14.18 16.71
C ASP A 119 -5.64 13.32 15.49
N VAL A 120 -6.51 13.83 14.63
CA VAL A 120 -6.94 13.17 13.39
C VAL A 120 -6.35 13.93 12.21
N ARG A 121 -5.69 13.21 11.29
CA ARG A 121 -5.05 13.79 10.11
C ARG A 121 -5.52 13.06 8.85
N THR A 122 -5.80 13.83 7.79
CA THR A 122 -6.05 13.26 6.45
C THR A 122 -4.75 12.79 5.79
N PRO A 123 -4.81 11.98 4.71
CA PRO A 123 -3.60 11.58 4.00
C PRO A 123 -2.88 12.69 3.24
N VAL A 124 -1.56 12.53 3.09
CA VAL A 124 -0.72 13.29 2.15
C VAL A 124 -0.38 12.39 0.96
N LEU A 125 -0.61 12.89 -0.25
CA LEU A 125 -0.28 12.22 -1.51
C LEU A 125 0.80 13.00 -2.24
N ILE A 126 1.89 12.34 -2.61
CA ILE A 126 3.07 12.96 -3.23
C ILE A 126 3.33 12.33 -4.58
N ALA A 127 3.54 13.14 -5.61
CA ALA A 127 4.06 12.69 -6.90
C ALA A 127 5.58 12.86 -6.95
N CYS A 128 6.28 11.81 -7.36
CA CYS A 128 7.74 11.80 -7.55
C CYS A 128 8.12 10.94 -8.76
N ASP A 129 9.37 11.02 -9.20
CA ASP A 129 9.87 10.20 -10.30
C ASP A 129 10.55 8.93 -9.75
N ALA A 130 10.61 7.86 -10.54
CA ALA A 130 11.21 6.59 -10.10
C ALA A 130 12.68 6.70 -9.65
N ALA A 131 13.39 7.76 -10.06
CA ALA A 131 14.75 8.05 -9.62
C ALA A 131 14.83 8.56 -8.17
N ASP A 132 13.72 9.04 -7.59
CA ASP A 132 13.65 9.58 -6.24
C ASP A 132 13.56 8.47 -5.17
N GLU A 133 14.43 7.46 -5.26
CA GLU A 133 14.32 6.23 -4.45
C GLU A 133 14.30 6.51 -2.94
N ALA A 134 15.08 7.49 -2.48
CA ALA A 134 15.09 7.90 -1.09
C ALA A 134 13.72 8.42 -0.60
N ALA A 135 12.84 8.90 -1.48
CA ALA A 135 11.51 9.34 -1.12
C ALA A 135 10.60 8.16 -0.74
N TYR A 136 10.52 7.15 -1.63
CA TYR A 136 9.48 6.12 -1.58
C TYR A 136 9.96 4.70 -1.26
N MET A 137 11.27 4.38 -1.36
CA MET A 137 11.84 3.06 -1.05
C MET A 137 12.21 2.89 0.43
N GLU A 138 12.09 3.94 1.24
CA GLU A 138 12.12 3.87 2.70
C GLU A 138 10.69 3.80 3.25
N GLU A 139 10.49 3.12 4.37
CA GLU A 139 9.20 3.17 5.05
C GLU A 139 8.93 4.58 5.60
N ARG A 140 7.71 5.06 5.37
CA ARG A 140 7.18 6.36 5.78
C ARG A 140 5.93 6.14 6.64
N PHE A 141 6.12 5.67 7.88
CA PHE A 141 5.01 5.37 8.79
C PHE A 141 4.01 6.53 8.92
N GLY A 142 2.72 6.22 8.71
CA GLY A 142 1.62 7.18 8.74
C GLY A 142 0.90 7.31 7.40
N PRO A 143 0.01 8.30 7.23
CA PRO A 143 -0.82 8.44 6.04
C PRO A 143 -0.06 9.16 4.92
N ILE A 144 1.11 8.64 4.55
CA ILE A 144 2.02 9.19 3.54
C ILE A 144 2.08 8.22 2.37
N SER A 145 1.69 8.67 1.18
CA SER A 145 1.68 7.81 -0.02
C SER A 145 2.24 8.53 -1.23
N PHE A 146 2.80 7.74 -2.14
CA PHE A 146 3.50 8.23 -3.33
C PHE A 146 2.85 7.70 -4.59
N VAL A 147 2.61 8.58 -5.57
CA VAL A 147 2.41 8.20 -6.96
C VAL A 147 3.74 8.38 -7.67
N VAL A 148 4.38 7.27 -8.00
CA VAL A 148 5.74 7.21 -8.51
C VAL A 148 5.69 7.04 -10.02
N LYS A 149 6.23 8.01 -10.76
CA LYS A 149 6.27 7.99 -12.21
C LYS A 149 7.37 7.05 -12.70
N THR A 150 6.98 6.00 -13.41
CA THR A 150 7.90 5.04 -14.03
C THR A 150 7.96 5.22 -15.54
N ALA A 151 8.95 4.65 -16.21
CA ALA A 151 9.06 4.77 -17.66
C ALA A 151 7.88 4.10 -18.41
N ASN A 152 7.46 2.92 -17.94
CA ASN A 152 6.39 2.10 -18.49
C ASN A 152 6.00 0.98 -17.50
N THR A 153 4.99 0.18 -17.82
CA THR A 153 4.52 -0.93 -16.96
C THR A 153 5.62 -1.95 -16.65
N ALA A 154 6.46 -2.32 -17.62
CA ALA A 154 7.55 -3.26 -17.37
C ALA A 154 8.54 -2.70 -16.33
N ALA A 155 8.84 -1.40 -16.40
CA ALA A 155 9.65 -0.72 -15.39
C ALA A 155 8.95 -0.67 -14.02
N SER A 156 7.62 -0.47 -13.96
CA SER A 156 6.85 -0.54 -12.72
C SER A 156 6.93 -1.91 -12.04
N ILE A 157 6.80 -3.00 -12.81
CA ILE A 157 6.89 -4.38 -12.28
C ILE A 157 8.31 -4.66 -11.78
N ALA A 158 9.33 -4.30 -12.57
CA ALA A 158 10.72 -4.49 -12.17
C ALA A 158 11.06 -3.69 -10.89
N LEU A 159 10.51 -2.47 -10.77
CA LEU A 159 10.67 -1.64 -9.58
C LEU A 159 9.96 -2.25 -8.37
N SER A 160 8.72 -2.73 -8.54
CA SER A 160 7.98 -3.44 -7.50
C SER A 160 8.79 -4.64 -6.95
N GLU A 161 9.31 -5.49 -7.85
CA GLU A 161 10.14 -6.63 -7.47
C GLU A 161 11.39 -6.21 -6.68
N ARG A 162 12.08 -5.17 -7.15
CA ARG A 162 13.31 -4.67 -6.52
C ARG A 162 13.05 -4.09 -5.14
N VAL A 163 12.01 -3.25 -5.01
CA VAL A 163 11.61 -2.64 -3.74
C VAL A 163 11.29 -3.74 -2.73
N THR A 164 10.44 -4.69 -3.10
CA THR A 164 10.06 -5.81 -2.22
C THR A 164 11.26 -6.68 -1.85
N SER A 165 12.14 -7.00 -2.79
CA SER A 165 13.30 -7.87 -2.51
C SER A 165 14.34 -7.19 -1.63
N THR A 166 14.51 -5.87 -1.76
CA THR A 166 15.55 -5.10 -1.07
C THR A 166 15.10 -4.64 0.31
N HIS A 167 13.87 -4.13 0.42
CA HIS A 167 13.35 -3.51 1.65
C HIS A 167 12.22 -4.30 2.31
N GLY A 168 11.74 -5.37 1.66
CA GLY A 168 10.60 -6.15 2.12
C GLY A 168 9.26 -5.49 1.76
N ALA A 169 8.21 -6.30 1.70
CA ALA A 169 6.82 -5.84 1.66
C ALA A 169 5.91 -6.93 2.21
N LEU A 170 4.78 -6.54 2.80
CA LEU A 170 3.72 -7.48 3.19
C LEU A 170 2.71 -7.67 2.06
N THR A 171 2.44 -6.61 1.31
CA THR A 171 1.47 -6.61 0.21
C THR A 171 2.06 -6.02 -1.07
N ALA A 172 1.67 -6.61 -2.20
CA ALA A 172 1.82 -6.04 -3.52
C ALA A 172 0.46 -6.07 -4.23
N GLY A 173 0.16 -5.06 -5.02
CA GLY A 173 -1.07 -4.97 -5.81
C GLY A 173 -0.79 -4.72 -7.29
N VAL A 174 -1.71 -5.12 -8.15
CA VAL A 174 -1.71 -4.75 -9.57
C VAL A 174 -3.11 -4.46 -10.08
N TYR A 175 -3.20 -3.44 -10.92
CA TYR A 175 -4.37 -3.14 -11.74
C TYR A 175 -3.98 -3.26 -13.21
N SER A 176 -4.57 -4.21 -13.92
CA SER A 176 -4.37 -4.41 -15.36
C SER A 176 -5.53 -5.19 -15.98
N THR A 177 -5.87 -4.85 -17.22
CA THR A 177 -6.76 -5.65 -18.08
C THR A 177 -5.99 -6.58 -19.02
N ASP A 178 -4.65 -6.52 -19.03
CA ASP A 178 -3.79 -7.40 -19.82
C ASP A 178 -3.30 -8.59 -18.98
N ALA A 179 -3.70 -9.80 -19.38
CA ALA A 179 -3.27 -11.05 -18.76
C ALA A 179 -1.74 -11.20 -18.70
N LYS A 180 -1.00 -10.69 -19.70
CA LYS A 180 0.47 -10.78 -19.71
C LYS A 180 1.11 -9.92 -18.63
N VAL A 181 0.51 -8.78 -18.30
CA VAL A 181 0.95 -7.91 -17.21
C VAL A 181 0.66 -8.58 -15.86
N ILE A 182 -0.51 -9.19 -15.70
CA ILE A 182 -0.86 -9.95 -14.50
C ILE A 182 0.10 -11.13 -14.29
N ASP A 183 0.41 -11.89 -15.34
CA ASP A 183 1.37 -13.00 -15.28
C ASP A 183 2.79 -12.50 -14.92
N ALA A 184 3.22 -11.39 -15.53
CA ALA A 184 4.51 -10.79 -15.23
C ALA A 184 4.61 -10.31 -13.78
N MET A 185 3.56 -9.68 -13.26
CA MET A 185 3.48 -9.27 -11.85
C MET A 185 3.46 -10.49 -10.92
N THR A 186 2.71 -11.53 -11.26
CA THR A 186 2.66 -12.79 -10.49
C THR A 186 4.06 -13.42 -10.40
N ALA A 187 4.78 -13.48 -11.51
CA ALA A 187 6.14 -14.00 -11.52
C ALA A 187 7.09 -13.13 -10.68
N ALA A 188 6.93 -11.80 -10.71
CA ALA A 188 7.70 -10.87 -9.88
C ALA A 188 7.44 -11.08 -8.38
N THR A 189 6.18 -11.25 -7.96
CA THR A 189 5.83 -11.48 -6.56
C THR A 189 6.23 -12.86 -6.06
N TRP A 190 6.31 -13.87 -6.91
CA TRP A 190 6.92 -15.16 -6.56
C TRP A 190 8.42 -15.02 -6.27
N ARG A 191 9.17 -14.29 -7.10
CA ARG A 191 10.61 -14.07 -6.91
C ARG A 191 10.89 -13.23 -5.65
N SER A 192 10.11 -12.18 -5.44
CA SER A 192 10.23 -11.28 -4.29
C SER A 192 9.47 -11.76 -3.04
N LYS A 193 8.72 -12.86 -3.15
CA LYS A 193 8.01 -13.57 -2.08
C LYS A 193 7.07 -12.65 -1.30
N VAL A 194 6.11 -12.04 -1.97
CA VAL A 194 5.07 -11.18 -1.37
C VAL A 194 3.68 -11.60 -1.83
N ALA A 195 2.67 -11.42 -0.98
CA ALA A 195 1.27 -11.68 -1.36
C ALA A 195 0.81 -10.67 -2.41
N LEU A 196 0.08 -11.14 -3.43
CA LEU A 196 -0.40 -10.34 -4.55
C LEU A 196 -1.92 -10.19 -4.52
N SER A 197 -2.41 -8.96 -4.63
CA SER A 197 -3.82 -8.65 -4.91
C SER A 197 -3.98 -8.13 -6.34
N ILE A 198 -5.01 -8.59 -7.05
CA ILE A 198 -5.21 -8.28 -8.48
C ILE A 198 -6.58 -7.61 -8.63
N ASN A 199 -6.61 -6.43 -9.28
CA ASN A 199 -7.83 -5.73 -9.68
C ASN A 199 -8.86 -5.55 -8.55
N LEU A 200 -8.41 -5.10 -7.37
CA LEU A 200 -9.32 -4.82 -6.24
C LEU A 200 -10.17 -3.57 -6.52
N THR A 201 -11.38 -3.77 -7.03
CA THR A 201 -12.34 -2.70 -7.38
C THR A 201 -13.63 -2.77 -6.55
N GLY A 202 -13.71 -3.72 -5.61
CA GLY A 202 -14.86 -3.95 -4.73
C GLY A 202 -14.60 -3.57 -3.27
N GLY A 203 -15.28 -4.26 -2.35
CA GLY A 203 -15.19 -4.06 -0.90
C GLY A 203 -14.05 -4.81 -0.20
N VAL A 204 -13.17 -5.46 -0.97
CA VAL A 204 -11.91 -6.03 -0.47
C VAL A 204 -10.81 -5.02 -0.76
N PHE A 205 -10.01 -4.71 0.26
CA PHE A 205 -8.90 -3.77 0.17
C PHE A 205 -7.60 -4.49 0.49
N VAL A 206 -6.50 -4.07 -0.12
CA VAL A 206 -5.18 -4.72 0.06
C VAL A 206 -4.72 -4.74 1.52
N ASN A 207 -5.23 -3.84 2.38
CA ASN A 207 -4.92 -3.81 3.80
C ASN A 207 -5.44 -5.04 4.55
N GLN A 208 -6.48 -5.70 4.02
CA GLN A 208 -7.24 -6.75 4.69
C GLN A 208 -6.60 -8.13 4.47
N SER A 209 -6.73 -8.98 5.48
CA SER A 209 -6.41 -10.41 5.39
C SER A 209 -7.33 -11.18 6.33
N ALA A 210 -7.77 -12.35 5.90
CA ALA A 210 -8.65 -13.24 6.65
C ALA A 210 -7.86 -14.42 7.23
N ALA A 211 -7.99 -14.63 8.54
CA ALA A 211 -7.45 -15.82 9.19
C ALA A 211 -8.01 -17.10 8.51
N PHE A 212 -7.22 -18.17 8.53
CA PHE A 212 -7.53 -19.45 7.89
C PHE A 212 -7.56 -19.44 6.34
N SER A 213 -7.21 -18.32 5.70
CA SER A 213 -7.06 -18.20 4.25
C SER A 213 -5.74 -17.50 3.90
N ASP A 214 -5.57 -16.29 4.41
CA ASP A 214 -4.55 -15.37 3.92
C ASP A 214 -3.33 -15.39 4.84
N PHE A 215 -2.20 -15.79 4.28
CA PHE A 215 -0.91 -15.78 4.98
C PHE A 215 -0.40 -14.36 5.13
N HIS A 216 -0.39 -13.83 6.35
CA HIS A 216 0.13 -12.49 6.62
C HIS A 216 1.65 -12.54 6.73
N GLY A 217 2.33 -11.98 5.71
CA GLY A 217 3.77 -12.15 5.52
C GLY A 217 4.14 -13.56 5.06
N THR A 218 5.19 -13.67 4.24
CA THR A 218 5.62 -14.95 3.68
C THR A 218 6.79 -15.58 4.43
N GLY A 219 7.50 -14.80 5.27
CA GLY A 219 8.81 -15.19 5.79
C GLY A 219 9.96 -15.12 4.77
N GLY A 220 9.66 -14.73 3.52
CA GLY A 220 10.55 -14.87 2.38
C GLY A 220 11.34 -13.61 2.00
N ASN A 221 10.94 -12.45 2.50
CA ASN A 221 11.54 -11.15 2.18
C ASN A 221 11.85 -10.35 3.48
N PRO A 222 12.59 -9.23 3.42
CA PRO A 222 13.01 -8.51 4.62
C PRO A 222 11.91 -7.99 5.56
N ALA A 223 10.63 -7.96 5.14
CA ALA A 223 9.55 -7.44 5.97
C ALA A 223 9.18 -8.38 7.13
N ALA A 224 9.37 -9.69 6.95
CA ALA A 224 9.08 -10.70 7.97
C ALA A 224 9.90 -11.97 7.72
N ASN A 225 10.38 -12.62 8.79
CA ASN A 225 11.10 -13.89 8.73
C ASN A 225 10.22 -15.13 9.00
N ALA A 226 8.92 -14.93 9.17
CA ALA A 226 7.92 -15.97 9.32
C ALA A 226 6.58 -15.53 8.70
N SER A 227 5.68 -16.49 8.50
CA SER A 227 4.30 -16.23 8.11
C SER A 227 3.35 -16.37 9.30
N TYR A 228 2.28 -15.57 9.33
CA TYR A 228 1.17 -15.69 10.29
C TYR A 228 -0.07 -16.25 9.58
N ALA A 229 -0.40 -17.53 9.73
CA ALA A 229 0.44 -18.58 10.33
C ALA A 229 0.52 -19.81 9.43
N ASP A 230 1.69 -20.44 9.40
CA ASP A 230 1.96 -21.72 8.73
C ASP A 230 2.54 -22.75 9.73
N SER A 231 2.88 -23.95 9.24
CA SER A 231 3.49 -24.97 10.10
C SER A 231 4.86 -24.57 10.64
N ALA A 232 5.68 -23.85 9.85
CA ALA A 232 7.01 -23.42 10.27
C ALA A 232 6.94 -22.43 11.45
N PHE A 233 5.86 -21.63 11.53
CA PHE A 233 5.60 -20.71 12.63
C PHE A 233 5.52 -21.40 13.99
N VAL A 234 5.07 -22.66 14.08
CA VAL A 234 4.82 -23.36 15.36
C VAL A 234 5.65 -24.62 15.57
N ALA A 235 5.99 -25.35 14.50
CA ALA A 235 6.59 -26.69 14.60
C ALA A 235 7.93 -26.70 15.33
N ASN A 236 8.66 -25.58 15.30
CA ASN A 236 9.97 -25.48 15.93
C ASN A 236 9.94 -25.04 17.40
N ARG A 237 8.76 -24.81 18.00
CA ARG A 237 8.60 -24.29 19.38
C ARG A 237 8.65 -25.37 20.48
N PHE A 238 8.60 -26.64 20.11
CA PHE A 238 8.70 -27.76 21.04
C PHE A 238 9.60 -28.87 20.48
N ARG A 239 9.98 -29.82 21.34
CA ARG A 239 10.79 -30.99 20.98
C ARG A 239 10.14 -32.26 21.51
N VAL A 240 10.34 -33.36 20.80
CA VAL A 240 9.91 -34.69 21.22
C VAL A 240 11.14 -35.49 21.64
N VAL A 241 11.16 -35.94 22.90
CA VAL A 241 12.23 -36.80 23.44
C VAL A 241 11.63 -38.17 23.75
N GLN A 242 12.06 -39.20 23.02
CA GLN A 242 11.54 -40.55 23.18
C GLN A 242 12.40 -41.39 24.14
N ARG A 243 11.76 -42.35 24.82
CA ARG A 243 12.43 -43.42 25.57
C ARG A 243 11.76 -44.76 25.26
N ARG A 244 12.55 -45.83 25.20
CA ARG A 244 12.08 -47.22 25.07
C ARG A 244 12.94 -48.16 25.92
N TYR A 245 12.34 -49.21 26.45
CA TYR A 245 13.02 -50.29 27.19
C TYR A 245 12.24 -51.61 27.02
N HIS A 246 12.94 -52.74 27.17
CA HIS A 246 12.33 -54.07 27.22
C HIS A 246 11.69 -54.31 28.59
N ALA A 247 10.70 -55.20 28.65
CA ALA A 247 10.18 -55.73 29.91
C ALA A 247 11.25 -56.54 30.66
#